data_AF-I9NUW9-F1
#
_entry.id   AF-I9NUW9-F1
#
_cell.length_a   1.000
_cell.length_b   1.000
_cell.length_c   1.000
_cell.angle_alpha   90.00
_cell.angle_beta   90.00
_cell.angle_gamma   90.00
#
_symmetry.space_group_name_H-M   'P 1'
#
loop_
_entity.id
_entity.type
_entity.pdbx_description
1 polymer ?
#
loop_
_entity_poly.entity_id
_entity_poly.type
_entity_poly.pdbx_seq_one_letter_code
_entity_poly.pdbx_strand_id
1 'polypeptide(L)' 'MSYKLSVQKKIEYDKICNTISELSQEIDSLKKENKDTSEIDKQLETILNKCAEFIRKEFYNRNI' A
#
# COMPACT_ATOMS: atom_id res chain seq x y z
N MET A 1 -9.41 14.10 -19.69
CA MET A 1 -8.72 14.86 -18.64
C MET A 1 -7.59 13.98 -18.12
N SER A 2 -6.36 14.19 -18.60
CA SER A 2 -5.22 13.33 -18.20
C SER A 2 -4.80 13.75 -16.80
N TYR A 3 -5.19 12.98 -15.78
CA TYR A 3 -4.76 13.16 -14.41
C TYR A 3 -3.25 12.86 -14.35
N LYS A 4 -2.42 13.85 -14.71
CA LYS A 4 -0.99 13.83 -14.40
C LYS A 4 -0.90 13.92 -12.87
N LEU A 5 -0.91 12.78 -12.19
CA LEU A 5 -0.29 12.67 -10.88
C LEU A 5 1.07 13.35 -10.99
N SER A 6 1.33 14.38 -10.18
CA SER A 6 2.67 14.97 -10.09
C SER A 6 3.68 13.84 -9.92
N VAL A 7 4.82 13.91 -10.59
CA VAL A 7 5.84 12.84 -10.62
C VAL A 7 6.14 12.32 -9.20
N GLN A 8 6.18 13.22 -8.21
CA GLN A 8 6.33 12.90 -6.79
C GLN A 8 5.22 11.99 -6.23
N LYS A 9 3.96 12.23 -6.58
CA LYS A 9 2.80 11.44 -6.11
C LYS A 9 2.77 10.05 -6.74
N LYS A 10 3.20 9.93 -8.00
CA LYS A 10 3.41 8.62 -8.63
C LYS A 10 4.51 7.85 -7.92
N ILE A 11 5.61 8.51 -7.56
CA ILE A 11 6.71 7.89 -6.79
C ILE A 11 6.23 7.44 -5.40
N GLU A 12 5.41 8.23 -4.70
CA GLU A 12 4.86 7.83 -3.40
C GLU A 12 3.93 6.61 -3.52
N TYR A 13 3.03 6.62 -4.50
CA TYR A 13 2.16 5.46 -4.76
C TYR A 13 2.97 4.20 -5.09
N ASP A 14 3.98 4.33 -5.95
CA ASP A 14 4.84 3.22 -6.35
C ASP A 14 5.62 2.65 -5.15
N LYS A 15 6.13 3.51 -4.27
CA LYS A 15 6.75 3.08 -3.00
C LYS A 15 5.78 2.29 -2.12
N ILE A 16 4.56 2.80 -1.95
CA ILE A 16 3.53 2.12 -1.14
C ILE A 16 3.21 0.74 -1.74
N CYS A 17 3.06 0.65 -3.06
CA CYS A 17 2.83 -0.61 -3.76
C CYS A 17 4.00 -1.60 -3.61
N ASN A 18 5.24 -1.12 -3.73
CA ASN A 18 6.43 -1.96 -3.53
C ASN A 18 6.47 -2.52 -2.10
N THR A 19 6.22 -1.68 -1.09
CA THR A 19 6.20 -2.14 0.31
C THR A 19 5.08 -3.15 0.58
N ILE A 20 3.90 -2.98 -0.03
CA ILE A 20 2.82 -3.97 0.03
C ILE A 20 3.27 -5.31 -0.57
N SER A 21 3.96 -5.26 -1.71
CA SER A 21 4.47 -6.46 -2.37
C SER A 21 5.51 -7.19 -1.51
N GLU A 22 6.46 -6.46 -0.92
CA GLU A 22 7.49 -7.01 -0.03
C GLU A 22 6.87 -7.67 1.20
N LEU A 23 5.97 -6.96 1.91
CA LEU A 23 5.28 -7.50 3.08
C LEU A 23 4.41 -8.72 2.73
N SER A 24 3.76 -8.72 1.56
CA SER A 24 2.96 -9.86 1.12
C SER A 24 3.83 -11.09 0.82
N GLN A 25 5.01 -10.89 0.23
CA GLN A 25 5.97 -11.98 -0.02
C GLN A 25 6.57 -12.52 1.28
N GLU A 26 6.82 -11.65 2.25
CA GLU A 26 7.29 -12.04 3.57
C GLU A 26 6.24 -12.86 4.32
N ILE A 27 4.97 -12.43 4.30
CA ILE A 27 3.85 -13.20 4.87
C ILE A 27 3.73 -14.57 4.19
N ASP A 28 3.80 -14.65 2.86
CA ASP A 28 3.74 -15.94 2.15
C ASP A 28 4.88 -16.88 2.55
N SER A 29 6.09 -16.34 2.69
CA SER A 29 7.27 -17.09 3.13
C SER A 29 7.13 -17.59 4.57
N LEU A 30 6.69 -16.74 5.48
CA LEU A 30 6.49 -17.10 6.89
C LEU A 30 5.32 -18.08 7.08
N LYS A 31 4.24 -17.93 6.31
CA LYS A 31 3.12 -18.91 6.30
C LYS A 31 3.60 -20.29 5.82
N LYS A 32 4.46 -20.35 4.80
CA LYS A 32 5.10 -21.60 4.37
C LYS A 32 5.95 -22.23 5.47
N GLU A 33 6.61 -21.40 6.29
CA GLU A 33 7.38 -21.84 7.44
C GLU A 33 6.55 -22.11 8.71
N ASN A 34 5.21 -22.00 8.67
CA ASN A 34 4.32 -22.08 9.85
C ASN A 34 4.71 -21.10 10.98
N LYS A 35 5.27 -19.95 10.62
CA LYS A 35 5.61 -18.88 11.57
C LYS A 35 4.42 -17.95 11.75
N ASP A 36 4.34 -17.31 12.92
CA ASP A 36 3.35 -16.27 13.16
C ASP A 36 3.58 -15.10 12.21
N THR A 37 2.55 -14.73 11.46
CA THR A 37 2.55 -13.57 10.57
C THR A 37 1.71 -12.42 11.11
N SER A 38 1.19 -12.54 12.33
CA SER A 38 0.20 -11.61 12.88
C SER A 38 0.72 -10.18 12.97
N GLU A 39 2.02 -10.00 13.24
CA GLU A 39 2.65 -8.67 13.27
C GLU A 39 2.78 -8.05 11.87
N ILE A 40 3.19 -8.85 10.89
CA ILE A 40 3.38 -8.39 9.51
C ILE A 40 2.03 -8.17 8.82
N ASP A 41 1.01 -8.97 9.13
CA ASP A 41 -0.36 -8.75 8.69
C ASP A 41 -0.90 -7.39 9.17
N LYS A 42 -0.63 -7.01 10.43
CA LYS A 42 -0.98 -5.68 10.96
C LYS A 42 -0.21 -4.55 10.27
N GLN A 43 1.07 -4.76 9.96
CA GLN A 43 1.86 -3.78 9.21
C GLN A 43 1.32 -3.62 7.78
N LEU A 44 0.99 -4.73 7.12
CA LEU A 44 0.39 -4.74 5.79
C LEU A 44 -0.95 -4.00 5.79
N GLU A 45 -1.83 -4.28 6.76
CA GLU A 45 -3.11 -3.59 6.93
C GLU A 45 -2.92 -2.08 7.10
N THR A 46 -1.94 -1.67 7.90
CA THR A 46 -1.61 -0.25 8.10
C THR A 46 -1.18 0.43 6.80
N ILE A 47 -0.35 -0.23 6.00
CA ILE A 47 0.12 0.32 4.71
C ILE A 47 -0.99 0.31 3.66
N LEU A 48 -1.84 -0.72 3.63
CA LEU A 48 -3.02 -0.77 2.77
C LEU A 48 -3.99 0.37 3.09
N ASN A 49 -4.22 0.65 4.38
CA ASN A 49 -5.03 1.80 4.80
C ASN A 49 -4.42 3.13 4.36
N LYS A 50 -3.09 3.31 4.48
CA LYS A 50 -2.40 4.50 3.94
C LYS A 50 -2.55 4.62 2.43
N CYS A 51 -2.46 3.51 1.70
CA CYS A 51 -2.68 3.47 0.25
C CYS A 51 -4.11 3.90 -0.10
N ALA A 52 -5.10 3.34 0.61
CA ALA A 52 -6.51 3.68 0.42
C ALA A 52 -6.78 5.16 0.73
N GLU A 53 -6.22 5.70 1.80
CA GLU A 53 -6.31 7.13 2.13
C GLU A 53 -5.65 8.01 1.07
N PHE A 54 -4.47 7.62 0.56
CA PHE A 54 -3.77 8.34 -0.50
C PHE A 54 -4.62 8.39 -1.78
N ILE A 55 -5.15 7.24 -2.23
CA ILE A 55 -6.04 7.16 -3.38
C ILE A 55 -7.31 7.99 -3.13
N ARG A 56 -7.89 7.91 -1.94
CA ARG A 56 -9.12 8.65 -1.59
C ARG A 56 -8.89 10.17 -1.62
N LYS A 57 -7.80 10.67 -1.03
CA LYS A 57 -7.43 12.09 -1.07
C LYS A 57 -7.17 12.58 -2.49
N GLU A 58 -6.51 11.76 -3.32
CA GLU A 58 -6.09 12.17 -4.66
C GLU A 58 -7.17 12.04 -5.73
N PHE A 59 -7.98 10.98 -5.67
CA PHE A 59 -8.98 10.66 -6.70
C PHE A 59 -10.41 11.01 -6.30
N TYR A 60 -10.77 10.88 -5.02
CA TYR A 60 -12.15 11.06 -4.57
C TYR A 60 -12.44 12.44 -3.97
N ASN A 61 -11.44 13.15 -3.44
CA ASN A 61 -11.65 14.48 -2.82
C ASN A 61 -11.82 15.63 -3.85
N ARG A 62 -12.25 15.31 -5.07
CA ARG A 62 -12.56 16.27 -6.15
C ARG A 62 -14.02 16.74 -6.16
N ASN A 63 -14.82 16.36 -5.15
CA ASN A 63 -16.19 16.83 -4.97
C ASN A 63 -16.39 17.23 -3.51
N ILE A 64 -16.20 18.51 -3.21
CA ILE A 64 -17.06 19.43 -2.43
C ILE A 64 -16.51 20.83 -2.69
#